data_AF-A0A2W6XVM5-F1
#
_entry.id   AF-A0A2W6XVM5-F1
#
_cell.length_a   1.000
_cell.length_b   1.000
_cell.length_c   1.000
_cell.angle_alpha   90.00
_cell.angle_beta   90.00
_cell.angle_gamma   90.00
#
_symmetry.space_group_name_H-M   'P 1'
#
loop_
_entity.id
_entity.type
_entity.pdbx_description
1 polymer ?
#
loop_
_entity_poly.entity_id
_entity_poly.type
_entity_poly.pdbx_seq_one_letter_code
_entity_poly.pdbx_strand_id
1 'polypeptide(L)'
;AVGLYCFKYVENRKWIKIIISFFFIKAFHNTGIFCVLFWGAYFLSSSKYKLKPVVMILLLFVAYGVFIYFDLIILYTITIGILPKKFLYYLSGDTVDYTTIFIYHLLLSAIIFVVYLFHSRSKEEKDKLLSYSFLSLLGSVLVLTAMVSMWSFRVAFYFLYICNCLFLPRALFLMNKKYKLESTLMLIVTVCLVIVVWYKYTIINNDNETFPYKSEILGIY
;
A
#
# COMPACT_ATOMS: atom_id res chain seq x y z
N ALA A 1 -8.47 4.37 7.81
CA ALA A 1 -8.89 5.79 7.98
C ALA A 1 -7.83 6.65 8.67
N VAL A 2 -7.40 6.33 9.91
CA VAL A 2 -6.44 7.16 10.67
C VAL A 2 -5.12 7.38 9.91
N GLY A 3 -4.51 6.32 9.37
CA GLY A 3 -3.27 6.44 8.59
C GLY A 3 -3.38 7.36 7.36
N LEU A 4 -4.51 7.32 6.66
CA LEU A 4 -4.82 8.21 5.52
C LEU A 4 -4.87 9.68 5.98
N TYR A 5 -5.58 9.96 7.08
CA TYR A 5 -5.68 11.32 7.62
C TYR A 5 -4.32 11.85 8.08
N CYS A 6 -3.56 11.03 8.81
CA CYS A 6 -2.26 11.40 9.36
C CYS A 6 -1.19 11.63 8.29
N PHE A 7 -1.38 11.11 7.06
CA PHE A 7 -0.45 11.30 5.96
C PHE A 7 -0.17 12.77 5.63
N LYS A 8 -1.13 13.68 5.86
CA LYS A 8 -0.88 15.13 5.69
C LYS A 8 0.28 15.64 6.55
N TYR A 9 0.53 15.04 7.71
CA TYR A 9 1.66 15.42 8.58
C TYR A 9 2.99 14.91 8.04
N VAL A 10 2.98 13.75 7.38
CA VAL A 10 4.12 13.15 6.70
C VAL A 10 4.52 14.01 5.50
N GLU A 11 3.55 14.35 4.65
CA GLU A 11 3.74 15.20 3.47
C GLU A 11 4.31 16.58 3.85
N ASN A 12 3.82 17.17 4.94
CA ASN A 12 4.29 18.46 5.45
C ASN A 12 5.50 18.37 6.41
N ARG A 13 6.10 17.19 6.58
CA ARG A 13 7.27 16.95 7.46
C ARG A 13 7.10 17.48 8.90
N LYS A 14 5.89 17.40 9.47
CA LYS A 14 5.59 17.83 10.85
C LYS A 14 5.99 16.72 11.84
N TRP A 15 7.29 16.56 12.10
CA TRP A 15 7.89 15.44 12.85
C TRP A 15 7.19 15.09 14.16
N ILE A 16 6.89 16.07 15.01
CA ILE A 16 6.18 15.84 16.28
C ILE A 16 4.79 15.21 16.02
N LYS A 17 4.05 15.72 15.04
CA LYS A 17 2.72 15.19 14.69
C LYS A 17 2.79 13.81 14.05
N ILE A 18 3.86 13.49 13.35
CA ILE A 18 4.13 12.15 12.80
C ILE A 18 4.32 11.15 13.94
N ILE A 19 5.14 11.49 14.95
CA ILE A 19 5.37 10.64 16.12
C ILE A 19 4.06 10.41 16.89
N ILE A 20 3.29 11.46 17.15
CA ILE A 20 1.97 11.33 17.81
C ILE A 20 1.04 10.43 17.00
N SER A 21 1.02 10.62 15.67
CA SER A 21 0.19 9.84 14.77
C SER A 21 0.59 8.37 14.74
N PHE A 22 1.88 8.05 14.88
CA PHE A 22 2.37 6.67 14.99
C PHE A 22 1.77 5.97 16.22
N PHE A 23 1.86 6.60 17.39
CA PHE A 23 1.29 6.04 18.62
C PHE A 23 -0.23 5.87 18.50
N PHE A 24 -0.91 6.83 17.89
CA PHE A 24 -2.35 6.73 17.66
C PHE A 24 -2.68 5.56 16.72
N ILE A 25 -2.01 5.43 15.56
CA ILE A 25 -2.20 4.31 14.63
C ILE A 25 -1.94 2.95 15.29
N LYS A 26 -0.86 2.84 16.07
CA LYS A 26 -0.49 1.62 16.80
C LYS A 26 -1.54 1.26 17.86
N ALA A 27 -2.10 2.25 18.56
CA ALA A 27 -3.11 2.02 19.59
C ALA A 27 -4.40 1.39 19.04
N PHE A 28 -4.80 1.72 17.80
CA PHE A 28 -5.98 1.11 17.16
C PHE A 28 -5.69 -0.24 16.51
N HIS A 29 -4.45 -0.51 16.09
CA HIS A 29 -4.13 -1.76 15.41
C HIS A 29 -2.64 -2.12 15.60
N ASN A 30 -2.37 -3.32 16.14
CA ASN A 30 -0.99 -3.77 16.41
C ASN A 30 -0.10 -3.80 15.15
N THR A 31 -0.67 -4.12 13.99
CA THR A 31 0.07 -4.07 12.71
C THR A 31 0.31 -2.64 12.22
N GLY A 32 -0.26 -1.64 12.89
CA GLY A 32 -0.01 -0.23 12.65
C GLY A 32 1.46 0.15 12.69
N ILE A 33 2.31 -0.67 13.31
CA ILE A 33 3.76 -0.51 13.28
C ILE A 33 4.31 -0.44 11.85
N PHE A 34 3.74 -1.15 10.88
CA PHE A 34 4.23 -1.15 9.49
C PHE A 34 4.00 0.15 8.72
N CYS A 35 3.23 1.11 9.28
CA CYS A 35 3.09 2.43 8.65
C CYS A 35 4.43 3.16 8.52
N VAL A 36 5.42 2.85 9.38
CA VAL A 36 6.76 3.42 9.30
C VAL A 36 7.51 3.01 8.05
N LEU A 37 7.24 1.79 7.51
CA LEU A 37 7.83 1.34 6.25
C LEU A 37 7.35 2.23 5.10
N PHE A 38 6.05 2.49 5.06
CA PHE A 38 5.47 3.40 4.07
C PHE A 38 6.02 4.82 4.21
N TRP A 39 6.13 5.37 5.43
CA TRP A 39 6.71 6.70 5.63
C TRP A 39 8.19 6.78 5.22
N GLY A 40 8.99 5.76 5.55
CA GLY A 40 10.38 5.67 5.12
C GLY A 40 10.50 5.66 3.59
N ALA A 41 9.71 4.82 2.91
CA ALA A 41 9.67 4.78 1.45
C ALA A 41 9.20 6.11 0.84
N TYR A 42 8.23 6.79 1.46
CA TYR A 42 7.77 8.10 1.04
C TYR A 42 8.86 9.17 1.20
N PHE A 43 9.58 9.20 2.32
CA PHE A 43 10.67 10.17 2.52
C PHE A 43 11.84 9.94 1.58
N LEU A 44 12.16 8.68 1.29
CA LEU A 44 13.19 8.34 0.32
C LEU A 44 12.77 8.75 -1.11
N SER A 45 11.56 8.37 -1.53
CA SER A 45 11.06 8.72 -2.87
C SER A 45 10.84 10.22 -3.05
N SER A 46 10.49 10.96 -2.00
CA SER A 46 10.37 12.42 -2.04
C SER A 46 11.69 13.16 -1.80
N SER A 47 12.81 12.45 -1.60
CA SER A 47 14.11 13.07 -1.40
C SER A 47 14.66 13.67 -2.69
N LYS A 48 15.56 14.66 -2.54
CA LYS A 48 16.32 15.25 -3.66
C LYS A 48 17.65 14.53 -3.92
N TYR A 49 17.81 13.33 -3.36
CA TYR A 49 19.06 12.58 -3.44
C TYR A 49 19.32 12.10 -4.87
N LYS A 50 20.55 12.28 -5.38
CA LYS A 50 20.88 11.96 -6.78
C LYS A 50 20.69 10.48 -7.12
N LEU A 51 21.04 9.58 -6.20
CA LEU A 51 20.88 8.13 -6.40
C LEU A 51 19.49 7.62 -5.99
N LYS A 52 18.52 8.50 -5.72
CA LYS A 52 17.14 8.13 -5.39
C LYS A 52 16.57 7.05 -6.31
N PRO A 53 16.67 7.13 -7.67
CA PRO A 53 16.11 6.11 -8.55
C PRO A 53 16.73 4.73 -8.33
N VAL A 54 18.05 4.68 -8.11
CA VAL A 54 18.77 3.42 -7.82
C VAL A 54 18.28 2.83 -6.50
N VAL A 55 18.15 3.64 -5.45
CA VAL A 55 17.66 3.18 -4.15
C VAL A 55 16.19 2.73 -4.23
N MET A 56 15.35 3.40 -5.01
CA MET A 56 13.97 2.99 -5.26
C MET A 56 13.91 1.62 -5.94
N ILE A 57 14.73 1.38 -6.97
CA ILE A 57 14.82 0.09 -7.63
C ILE A 57 15.33 -0.99 -6.66
N LEU A 58 16.38 -0.70 -5.90
CA LEU A 58 16.89 -1.61 -4.86
C LEU A 58 15.82 -1.93 -3.83
N LEU A 59 14.99 -0.97 -3.41
CA LEU A 59 13.87 -1.24 -2.50
C LEU A 59 12.84 -2.19 -3.08
N LEU A 60 12.57 -2.17 -4.39
CA LEU A 60 11.68 -3.15 -5.04
C LEU A 60 12.29 -4.56 -4.98
N PHE A 61 13.60 -4.68 -5.25
CA PHE A 61 14.32 -5.96 -5.12
C PHE A 61 14.39 -6.43 -3.66
N VAL A 62 14.63 -5.54 -2.71
CA VAL A 62 14.65 -5.87 -1.28
C VAL A 62 13.25 -6.26 -0.81
N ALA A 63 12.18 -5.60 -1.25
CA ALA A 63 10.82 -6.00 -0.94
C ALA A 63 10.52 -7.42 -1.45
N TYR A 64 11.03 -7.78 -2.63
CA TYR A 64 10.99 -9.15 -3.13
C TYR A 64 11.89 -10.11 -2.33
N GLY A 65 13.09 -9.69 -1.90
CA GLY A 65 13.98 -10.52 -1.07
C GLY A 65 13.44 -10.79 0.34
N VAL A 66 12.81 -9.78 0.96
CA VAL A 66 12.08 -9.90 2.24
C VAL A 66 10.97 -10.96 2.14
N PHE A 67 10.42 -11.18 0.94
CA PHE A 67 9.42 -12.22 0.68
C PHE A 67 9.95 -13.65 0.87
N ILE A 68 11.20 -13.93 0.47
CA ILE A 68 11.77 -15.28 0.60
C ILE A 68 11.90 -15.68 2.08
N TYR A 69 12.05 -14.70 2.97
CA TYR A 69 12.35 -14.92 4.38
C TYR A 69 11.24 -14.42 5.31
N PHE A 70 10.03 -14.17 4.81
CA PHE A 70 8.98 -13.50 5.57
C PHE A 70 8.52 -14.31 6.81
N ASP A 71 8.43 -15.64 6.69
CA ASP A 71 8.07 -16.52 7.80
C ASP A 71 9.10 -16.47 8.94
N LEU A 72 10.40 -16.42 8.59
CA LEU A 72 11.47 -16.23 9.57
C LEU A 72 11.35 -14.86 10.23
N ILE A 73 11.07 -13.80 9.47
CA ILE A 73 10.90 -12.45 10.00
C ILE A 73 9.75 -12.43 11.02
N ILE A 74 8.60 -13.04 10.71
CA ILE A 74 7.48 -13.18 11.64
C ILE A 74 7.89 -13.95 12.89
N LEU A 75 8.53 -15.11 12.73
CA LEU A 75 8.97 -15.94 13.85
C LEU A 75 9.90 -15.17 14.78
N TYR A 76 10.89 -14.45 14.22
CA TYR A 76 11.81 -13.61 14.99
C TYR A 76 11.08 -12.45 15.68
N THR A 77 10.18 -11.73 14.99
CA THR A 77 9.44 -10.61 15.61
C THR A 77 8.52 -11.05 16.74
N ILE A 78 7.99 -12.27 16.70
CA ILE A 78 7.22 -12.86 17.79
C ILE A 78 8.15 -13.28 18.94
N THR A 79 9.29 -13.90 18.62
CA THR A 79 10.26 -14.36 19.63
C THR A 79 10.81 -13.21 20.45
N ILE A 80 11.04 -12.04 19.85
CA ILE A 80 11.49 -10.82 20.55
C ILE A 80 10.34 -9.98 21.14
N GLY A 81 9.09 -10.45 21.07
CA GLY A 81 7.94 -9.80 21.73
C GLY A 81 7.36 -8.57 21.02
N ILE A 82 7.74 -8.29 19.76
CA ILE A 82 7.17 -7.18 18.98
C ILE A 82 5.77 -7.51 18.47
N LEU A 83 5.58 -8.76 18.01
CA LEU A 83 4.28 -9.25 17.54
C LEU A 83 3.68 -10.29 18.51
N PRO A 84 2.37 -10.25 18.75
CA PRO A 84 1.67 -11.28 19.52
C PRO A 84 1.78 -12.68 18.91
N LYS A 85 1.83 -13.72 19.75
CA LYS A 85 1.90 -15.14 19.33
C LYS A 85 0.79 -15.60 18.38
N LYS A 86 -0.38 -14.94 18.39
CA LYS A 86 -1.48 -15.25 17.46
C LYS A 86 -1.09 -15.12 15.99
N PHE A 87 0.00 -14.40 15.67
CA PHE A 87 0.48 -14.30 14.30
C PHE A 87 1.14 -15.59 13.78
N LEU A 88 1.51 -16.54 14.68
CA LEU A 88 1.99 -17.87 14.29
C LEU A 88 0.92 -18.71 13.58
N TYR A 89 -0.37 -18.52 13.90
CA TYR A 89 -1.47 -19.22 13.22
C TYR A 89 -1.56 -18.90 11.72
N TYR A 90 -0.96 -17.79 11.29
CA TYR A 90 -0.92 -17.41 9.87
C TYR A 90 0.28 -18.01 9.11
N LEU A 91 1.22 -18.68 9.80
CA LEU A 91 2.31 -19.43 9.16
C LEU A 91 1.83 -20.79 8.65
N SER A 92 0.73 -21.31 9.17
CA SER A 92 0.16 -22.62 8.84
C SER A 92 -1.05 -22.53 7.90
N GLY A 93 -1.32 -21.36 7.31
CA GLY A 93 -2.52 -21.12 6.51
C GLY A 93 -2.37 -21.47 5.04
N ASP A 94 -3.50 -21.79 4.38
CA ASP A 94 -3.57 -21.95 2.93
C ASP A 94 -3.09 -20.70 2.20
N THR A 95 -2.34 -20.89 1.12
CA THR A 95 -1.97 -19.80 0.22
C THR A 95 -3.23 -19.32 -0.52
N VAL A 96 -3.55 -18.03 -0.41
CA VAL A 96 -4.67 -17.43 -1.15
C VAL A 96 -4.12 -16.85 -2.46
N ASP A 97 -4.82 -17.09 -3.56
CA ASP A 97 -4.46 -16.50 -4.85
C ASP A 97 -4.74 -14.99 -4.87
N TYR A 98 -3.70 -14.21 -4.58
CA TYR A 98 -3.70 -12.75 -4.67
C TYR A 98 -3.33 -12.21 -6.06
N THR A 99 -3.23 -13.05 -7.09
CA THR A 99 -2.83 -12.63 -8.45
C THR A 99 -3.76 -11.57 -9.02
N THR A 100 -5.08 -11.71 -8.85
CA THR A 100 -6.03 -10.72 -9.38
C THR A 100 -5.89 -9.36 -8.67
N ILE A 101 -5.70 -9.34 -7.34
CA ILE A 101 -5.46 -8.10 -6.57
C ILE A 101 -4.13 -7.47 -7.01
N PHE A 102 -3.09 -8.27 -7.21
CA PHE A 102 -1.81 -7.79 -7.74
C PHE A 102 -2.00 -7.13 -9.11
N ILE A 103 -2.63 -7.80 -10.07
CA ILE A 103 -2.86 -7.26 -11.43
C ILE A 103 -3.66 -5.96 -11.35
N TYR A 104 -4.70 -5.91 -10.52
CA TYR A 104 -5.48 -4.69 -10.31
C TYR A 104 -4.62 -3.51 -9.82
N HIS A 105 -3.83 -3.71 -8.76
CA HIS A 105 -2.99 -2.64 -8.24
C HIS A 105 -1.83 -2.27 -9.18
N LEU A 106 -1.34 -3.24 -9.97
CA LEU A 106 -0.39 -2.98 -11.04
C LEU A 106 -0.99 -2.08 -12.12
N LEU A 107 -2.24 -2.33 -12.54
CA LEU A 107 -2.97 -1.48 -13.47
C LEU A 107 -3.17 -0.06 -12.93
N LEU A 108 -3.55 0.09 -11.65
CA LEU A 108 -3.64 1.42 -11.02
C LEU A 108 -2.30 2.15 -10.97
N SER A 109 -1.22 1.42 -10.67
CA SER A 109 0.15 1.95 -10.69
C SER A 109 0.56 2.40 -12.09
N ALA A 110 0.16 1.65 -13.12
CA ALA A 110 0.38 1.99 -14.52
C ALA A 110 -0.40 3.26 -14.92
N ILE A 111 -1.62 3.48 -14.42
CA ILE A 111 -2.37 4.74 -14.64
C ILE A 111 -1.59 5.94 -14.09
N ILE A 112 -1.08 5.85 -12.86
CA ILE A 112 -0.27 6.94 -12.26
C ILE A 112 1.03 7.15 -13.08
N PHE A 113 1.65 6.07 -13.57
CA PHE A 113 2.84 6.15 -14.40
C PHE A 113 2.56 6.81 -15.77
N VAL A 114 1.44 6.49 -16.40
CA VAL A 114 0.99 7.14 -17.63
C VAL A 114 0.80 8.64 -17.40
N VAL A 115 0.13 9.03 -16.31
CA VAL A 115 0.02 10.45 -15.92
C VAL A 115 1.41 11.10 -15.80
N TYR A 116 2.37 10.42 -15.17
CA TYR A 116 3.75 10.89 -15.07
C TYR A 116 4.42 11.13 -16.43
N LEU A 117 4.22 10.23 -17.40
CA LEU A 117 4.82 10.36 -18.75
C LEU A 117 4.25 11.55 -19.51
N PHE A 118 2.93 11.78 -19.43
CA PHE A 118 2.26 12.89 -20.13
C PHE A 118 2.36 14.24 -19.40
N HIS A 119 2.72 14.24 -18.12
CA HIS A 119 2.84 15.46 -17.34
C HIS A 119 4.12 16.25 -17.67
N SER A 120 3.95 17.48 -18.17
CA SER A 120 5.03 18.33 -18.70
C SER A 120 5.18 19.69 -18.00
N ARG A 121 4.38 20.00 -16.97
CA ARG A 121 4.28 21.38 -16.46
C ARG A 121 5.37 21.78 -15.48
N SER A 122 5.64 20.99 -14.45
CA SER A 122 6.67 21.35 -13.46
C SER A 122 7.51 20.15 -13.04
N LYS A 123 8.81 20.38 -12.84
CA LYS A 123 9.74 19.36 -12.34
C LYS A 123 9.29 18.84 -10.97
N GLU A 124 8.77 19.72 -10.11
CA GLU A 124 8.29 19.35 -8.78
C GLU A 124 7.05 18.43 -8.84
N GLU A 125 6.04 18.74 -9.66
CA GLU A 125 4.88 17.86 -9.83
C GLU A 125 5.29 16.53 -10.47
N LYS A 126 6.22 16.56 -11.43
CA LYS A 126 6.76 15.36 -12.07
C LYS A 126 7.50 14.46 -11.06
N ASP A 127 8.32 15.03 -10.18
CA ASP A 127 9.00 14.31 -9.11
C ASP A 127 8.02 13.71 -8.09
N LYS A 128 6.91 14.42 -7.79
CA LYS A 128 5.82 13.90 -6.96
C LYS A 128 5.12 12.71 -7.62
N LEU A 129 4.76 12.83 -8.90
CA LEU A 129 4.11 11.75 -9.67
C LEU A 129 5.00 10.51 -9.77
N LEU A 130 6.32 10.68 -9.97
CA LEU A 130 7.28 9.58 -9.93
C LEU A 130 7.27 8.88 -8.57
N SER A 131 7.23 9.66 -7.47
CA SER A 131 7.17 9.11 -6.12
C SER A 131 5.87 8.36 -5.85
N TYR A 132 4.74 8.88 -6.33
CA TYR A 132 3.43 8.23 -6.23
C TYR A 132 3.39 6.91 -7.01
N SER A 133 3.89 6.92 -8.25
CA SER A 133 3.96 5.73 -9.10
C SER A 133 4.83 4.65 -8.45
N PHE A 134 5.99 5.03 -7.90
CA PHE A 134 6.86 4.12 -7.18
C PHE A 134 6.21 3.52 -5.93
N LEU A 135 5.57 4.33 -5.08
CA LEU A 135 4.92 3.83 -3.87
C LEU A 135 3.76 2.90 -4.19
N SER A 136 3.00 3.20 -5.25
CA SER A 136 1.92 2.35 -5.75
C SER A 136 2.47 1.02 -6.27
N LEU A 137 3.57 1.06 -7.05
CA LEU A 137 4.23 -0.13 -7.57
C LEU A 137 4.82 -0.97 -6.44
N LEU A 138 5.49 -0.35 -5.46
CA LEU A 138 6.02 -1.01 -4.28
C LEU A 138 4.91 -1.69 -3.48
N GLY A 139 3.77 -1.01 -3.27
CA GLY A 139 2.59 -1.60 -2.67
C GLY A 139 2.06 -2.79 -3.47
N SER A 140 2.06 -2.70 -4.81
CA SER A 140 1.63 -3.80 -5.69
C SER A 140 2.58 -5.01 -5.57
N VAL A 141 3.90 -4.80 -5.60
CA VAL A 141 4.89 -5.87 -5.39
C VAL A 141 4.72 -6.48 -3.99
N LEU A 142 4.44 -5.66 -2.97
CA LEU A 142 4.16 -6.16 -1.63
C LEU A 142 2.87 -7.00 -1.56
N VAL A 143 1.90 -6.87 -2.48
CA VAL A 143 0.74 -7.80 -2.51
C VAL A 143 1.18 -9.22 -2.85
N LEU A 144 2.19 -9.40 -3.72
CA LEU A 144 2.68 -10.73 -4.08
C LEU A 144 3.23 -11.48 -2.88
N THR A 145 3.63 -10.77 -1.81
CA THR A 145 4.04 -11.41 -0.56
C THR A 145 2.93 -12.30 0.01
N ALA A 146 1.66 -11.97 -0.28
CA ALA A 146 0.49 -12.68 0.22
C ALA A 146 0.30 -14.08 -0.36
N MET A 147 1.00 -14.38 -1.47
CA MET A 147 1.08 -15.74 -2.03
C MET A 147 1.89 -16.69 -1.14
N VAL A 148 2.76 -16.15 -0.28
CA VAL A 148 3.58 -16.93 0.66
C VAL A 148 3.03 -16.85 2.07
N SER A 149 2.61 -15.68 2.52
CA SER A 149 1.99 -15.50 3.83
C SER A 149 0.70 -14.73 3.71
N MET A 150 -0.44 -15.37 4.03
CA MET A 150 -1.76 -14.73 3.99
C MET A 150 -1.81 -13.44 4.83
N TRP A 151 -0.89 -13.19 5.76
CA TRP A 151 -0.92 -11.95 6.53
C TRP A 151 -0.22 -10.76 5.85
N SER A 152 0.73 -11.03 4.97
CA SER A 152 1.63 -10.02 4.44
C SER A 152 0.92 -9.01 3.51
N PHE A 153 -0.26 -9.35 2.96
CA PHE A 153 -1.10 -8.39 2.23
C PHE A 153 -1.44 -7.16 3.07
N ARG A 154 -1.55 -7.30 4.40
CA ARG A 154 -1.87 -6.18 5.30
C ARG A 154 -0.78 -5.13 5.29
N VAL A 155 0.49 -5.53 5.09
CA VAL A 155 1.61 -4.60 4.94
C VAL A 155 1.46 -3.81 3.64
N ALA A 156 1.10 -4.48 2.54
CA ALA A 156 0.86 -3.84 1.25
C ALA A 156 -0.24 -2.77 1.31
N PHE A 157 -1.29 -3.01 2.10
CA PHE A 157 -2.39 -2.05 2.26
C PHE A 157 -2.01 -0.72 2.91
N TYR A 158 -0.94 -0.64 3.71
CA TYR A 158 -0.43 0.64 4.19
C TYR A 158 0.09 1.53 3.05
N PHE A 159 0.55 0.94 1.94
CA PHE A 159 0.94 1.63 0.73
C PHE A 159 -0.28 1.89 -0.16
N LEU A 160 -1.02 0.82 -0.47
CA LEU A 160 -2.06 0.83 -1.49
C LEU A 160 -3.24 1.73 -1.13
N TYR A 161 -3.68 1.79 0.13
CA TYR A 161 -4.77 2.68 0.50
C TYR A 161 -4.41 4.16 0.30
N ILE A 162 -3.19 4.56 0.66
CA ILE A 162 -2.74 5.93 0.45
C ILE A 162 -2.62 6.23 -1.05
N CYS A 163 -2.10 5.27 -1.82
CA CYS A 163 -1.98 5.42 -3.28
C CYS A 163 -3.36 5.56 -3.94
N ASN A 164 -4.30 4.69 -3.61
CA ASN A 164 -5.63 4.66 -4.22
C ASN A 164 -6.50 5.85 -3.78
N CYS A 165 -6.49 6.21 -2.49
CA CYS A 165 -7.38 7.24 -1.97
C CYS A 165 -6.81 8.67 -2.09
N LEU A 166 -5.49 8.84 -2.17
CA LEU A 166 -4.86 10.17 -2.23
C LEU A 166 -4.09 10.37 -3.53
N PHE A 167 -3.16 9.48 -3.87
CA PHE A 167 -2.24 9.73 -4.99
C PHE A 167 -2.91 9.64 -6.35
N LEU A 168 -3.75 8.62 -6.57
CA LEU A 168 -4.45 8.41 -7.84
C LEU A 168 -5.41 9.57 -8.17
N PRO A 169 -6.30 10.03 -7.26
CA PRO A 169 -7.13 11.21 -7.52
C PRO A 169 -6.31 12.47 -7.80
N ARG A 170 -5.21 12.68 -7.06
CA ARG A 170 -4.29 13.82 -7.29
C ARG A 170 -3.62 13.73 -8.66
N ALA A 171 -3.18 12.55 -9.08
CA ALA A 171 -2.56 12.33 -10.38
C ALA A 171 -3.54 12.63 -11.52
N LEU A 172 -4.75 12.06 -11.46
CA LEU A 172 -5.79 12.33 -12.46
C LEU A 172 -6.17 13.81 -12.51
N PHE A 173 -6.30 14.48 -11.36
CA PHE A 173 -6.54 15.91 -11.30
C PHE A 173 -5.44 16.74 -12.00
N LEU A 174 -4.17 16.37 -11.84
CA LEU A 174 -3.06 17.03 -12.51
C LEU A 174 -3.10 16.83 -14.04
N MET A 175 -3.51 15.66 -14.51
CA MET A 175 -3.68 15.36 -15.94
C MET A 175 -4.82 16.16 -16.56
N ASN A 176 -5.97 16.24 -15.87
CA ASN A 176 -7.17 16.93 -16.33
C ASN A 176 -6.92 18.40 -16.73
N LYS A 177 -5.94 19.07 -16.11
CA LYS A 177 -5.60 20.47 -16.42
C LYS A 177 -5.12 20.71 -17.86
N LYS A 178 -4.73 19.65 -18.59
CA LYS A 178 -4.26 19.73 -20.00
C LYS A 178 -4.92 18.68 -20.88
N TYR A 179 -5.10 17.47 -20.38
CA TYR A 179 -5.59 16.29 -21.11
C TYR A 179 -6.92 15.84 -20.51
N LYS A 180 -7.97 16.65 -20.70
CA LYS A 180 -9.28 16.45 -20.06
C LYS A 180 -9.95 15.16 -20.51
N LEU A 181 -9.92 14.86 -21.80
CA LEU A 181 -10.54 13.66 -22.36
C LEU A 181 -9.86 12.40 -21.82
N GLU A 182 -8.53 12.36 -21.92
CA GLU A 182 -7.71 11.23 -21.48
C GLU A 182 -7.79 11.03 -19.96
N SER A 183 -7.80 12.13 -19.19
CA SER A 183 -8.05 12.05 -17.74
C SER A 183 -9.43 11.51 -17.42
N THR A 184 -10.46 11.84 -18.20
CA THR A 184 -11.82 11.34 -18.02
C THR A 184 -11.88 9.84 -18.34
N LEU A 185 -11.24 9.41 -19.43
CA LEU A 185 -11.10 7.99 -19.78
C LEU A 185 -10.39 7.20 -18.67
N MET A 186 -9.27 7.71 -18.16
CA MET A 186 -8.53 7.06 -17.06
C MET A 186 -9.33 6.99 -15.77
N LEU A 187 -10.16 8.00 -15.48
CA LEU A 187 -11.08 7.98 -14.35
C LEU A 187 -12.15 6.89 -14.53
N ILE A 188 -12.77 6.80 -15.72
CA ILE A 188 -13.76 5.75 -16.03
C ILE A 188 -13.12 4.37 -15.86
N VAL A 189 -11.94 4.15 -16.45
CA VAL A 189 -11.20 2.88 -16.31
C VAL A 189 -10.93 2.57 -14.83
N THR A 190 -10.49 3.56 -14.04
CA THR A 190 -10.26 3.40 -12.60
C THR A 190 -11.54 2.95 -11.87
N VAL A 191 -12.66 3.62 -12.13
CA VAL A 191 -13.96 3.30 -11.50
C VAL A 191 -14.41 1.89 -11.89
N CYS A 192 -14.32 1.53 -13.17
CA CYS A 192 -14.65 0.19 -13.65
C CYS A 192 -13.79 -0.89 -12.96
N LEU A 193 -12.48 -0.66 -12.86
CA LEU A 193 -11.57 -1.59 -12.17
C LEU A 193 -11.94 -1.75 -10.69
N VAL A 194 -12.26 -0.65 -9.99
CA VAL A 194 -12.71 -0.69 -8.58
C VAL A 194 -13.99 -1.50 -8.45
N ILE A 195 -14.98 -1.27 -9.31
CA ILE A 195 -16.27 -2.00 -9.29
C ILE A 195 -16.06 -3.49 -9.53
N VAL A 196 -15.23 -3.86 -10.51
CA VAL A 196 -14.93 -5.28 -10.82
C VAL A 196 -14.27 -5.97 -9.64
N VAL A 197 -13.26 -5.35 -9.02
CA VAL A 197 -12.57 -5.93 -7.86
C VAL A 197 -13.49 -6.01 -6.66
N TRP A 198 -14.26 -4.94 -6.37
CA TRP A 198 -15.25 -4.96 -5.31
C TRP A 198 -16.27 -6.08 -5.53
N TYR A 199 -16.84 -6.21 -6.72
CA TYR A 199 -17.83 -7.25 -7.00
C TYR A 199 -17.23 -8.65 -6.83
N LYS A 200 -16.03 -8.91 -7.38
CA LYS A 200 -15.36 -10.20 -7.25
C LYS A 200 -15.07 -10.55 -5.78
N TYR A 201 -14.40 -9.66 -5.06
CA TYR A 201 -13.89 -9.97 -3.72
C TYR A 201 -14.95 -9.83 -2.62
N THR A 202 -15.83 -8.83 -2.71
CA THR A 202 -16.88 -8.59 -1.70
C THR A 202 -18.13 -9.41 -1.97
N ILE A 203 -18.59 -9.53 -3.22
CA ILE A 203 -19.88 -10.17 -3.52
C ILE A 203 -19.73 -11.66 -3.84
N ILE A 204 -18.77 -12.03 -4.71
CA ILE A 204 -18.60 -13.44 -5.12
C ILE A 204 -17.83 -14.23 -4.06
N ASN A 205 -16.65 -13.74 -3.66
CA ASN A 205 -15.78 -14.48 -2.75
C ASN A 205 -16.15 -14.33 -1.26
N ASN A 206 -16.97 -13.32 -0.92
CA ASN A 206 -17.27 -12.96 0.46
C ASN A 206 -16.02 -12.73 1.34
N ASP A 207 -14.93 -12.22 0.76
CA ASP A 207 -13.65 -11.95 1.44
C ASP A 207 -13.73 -10.80 2.48
N ASN A 208 -14.95 -10.33 2.78
CA ASN A 208 -15.23 -9.35 3.83
C ASN A 208 -15.26 -9.99 5.22
N GLU A 209 -15.34 -11.32 5.29
CA GLU A 209 -15.26 -12.05 6.55
C GLU A 209 -13.89 -11.85 7.17
N THR A 210 -13.88 -11.31 8.39
CA THR A 210 -12.64 -10.96 9.08
C THR A 210 -11.98 -12.22 9.62
N PHE A 211 -11.35 -13.07 8.79
CA PHE A 211 -10.86 -14.35 9.29
C PHE A 211 -9.62 -14.23 10.20
N PRO A 212 -9.57 -14.93 11.35
CA PRO A 212 -10.70 -15.61 11.99
C PRO A 212 -11.62 -14.59 12.68
N TYR A 213 -12.93 -14.62 12.36
CA TYR A 213 -13.91 -13.75 13.01
C TYR A 213 -14.20 -14.38 14.37
N LYS A 214 -13.38 -14.04 15.36
CA LYS A 214 -13.60 -14.44 16.74
C LYS A 214 -14.43 -13.35 17.41
N SER A 215 -15.67 -13.68 17.73
CA SER A 215 -16.57 -12.78 18.45
C SER A 215 -17.05 -13.51 19.69
N GLU A 216 -16.53 -13.12 20.85
CA GLU A 216 -16.98 -13.63 22.15
C GLU A 216 -18.47 -13.34 22.37
N ILE A 217 -18.96 -12.20 21.88
CA ILE A 217 -20.38 -11.79 21.98
C ILE A 217 -21.28 -12.71 21.14
N LEU A 218 -20.77 -13.22 20.01
CA LEU A 218 -21.51 -14.14 19.12
C LEU A 218 -21.14 -15.61 19.35
N GLY A 219 -20.26 -15.91 20.32
CA GLY A 219 -19.82 -17.28 20.63
C GLY A 219 -19.03 -17.95 19.50
N ILE A 220 -18.40 -17.17 18.62
CA ILE A 220 -17.57 -17.70 17.52
C ILE A 220 -16.11 -17.64 17.99
N TYR A 221 -15.51 -18.82 18.21
CA TYR A 221 -14.17 -18.99 18.80
C TYR A 221 -13.14 -19.47 17.79
#